data_AF-A0A2E6QWM0-F1
#
_entry.id   AF-A0A2E6QWM0-F1
#
_cell.length_a   1.000
_cell.length_b   1.000
_cell.length_c   1.000
_cell.angle_alpha   90.00
_cell.angle_beta   90.00
_cell.angle_gamma   90.00
#
_symmetry.space_group_name_H-M   'P 1'
#
loop_
_entity.id
_entity.type
_entity.pdbx_description
1 polymer ?
#
loop_
_entity_poly.entity_id
_entity_poly.type
_entity_poly.pdbx_seq_one_letter_code
_entity_poly.pdbx_strand_id
1 'polypeptide(L)'
;MNRLILTFFILFCSLGQVFAHSVQVQWCVSCEGDLRIWLEHWHGTEDPNTTTMTISVTIDGVTTTITSVPGGGVIDVIPENLTGCTTPLTYEIGCPGEENMYNDWVYYDFTGLPVNVPLSFTIISGNTVFTEDCGGMYPLTVDFTIPFISFDDQDICPGELTADVIMDDAATWTNDNPSIGLAASGTGTIPSFAPTPSSTTDITTATITYENNCSEGSFDLNIFPSLSFTAESTDYNGYNISCNGANDGGIDLTVTGGGVSGLYTYEWSDGSTSEDLDGLGPGFYSVLVTDENACSS
;
A
#
# COMPACT_ATOMS: atom_id res chain seq x y z
N MET A 1 -18.49 44.17 6.50
CA MET A 1 -18.75 42.91 5.76
C MET A 1 -18.13 43.05 4.38
N ASN A 2 -17.03 42.33 4.15
CA ASN A 2 -16.27 42.38 2.93
C ASN A 2 -17.06 41.75 1.77
N ARG A 3 -17.36 42.56 0.76
CA ARG A 3 -17.66 42.07 -0.60
C ARG A 3 -16.39 42.30 -1.41
N LEU A 4 -15.67 41.24 -1.72
CA LEU A 4 -14.57 41.29 -2.68
C LEU A 4 -15.18 41.39 -4.08
N ILE A 5 -14.93 42.51 -4.76
CA ILE A 5 -15.30 42.73 -6.16
C ILE A 5 -14.14 42.18 -7.00
N LEU A 6 -14.34 41.09 -7.73
CA LEU A 6 -13.41 40.66 -8.78
C LEU A 6 -13.59 41.58 -9.99
N THR A 7 -12.56 42.33 -10.35
CA THR A 7 -12.50 43.10 -11.60
C THR A 7 -11.87 42.22 -12.68
N PHE A 8 -12.66 41.80 -13.68
CA PHE A 8 -12.14 41.13 -14.88
C PHE A 8 -11.76 42.19 -15.92
N PHE A 9 -10.49 42.20 -16.35
CA PHE A 9 -10.06 42.91 -17.56
C PHE A 9 -10.23 41.95 -18.75
N ILE A 10 -11.16 42.25 -19.65
CA ILE A 10 -11.26 41.54 -20.94
C ILE A 10 -10.34 42.28 -21.91
N LEU A 11 -9.20 41.67 -22.23
CA LEU A 11 -8.33 42.11 -23.32
C LEU A 11 -8.92 41.55 -24.63
N PHE A 12 -9.38 42.41 -25.53
CA PHE A 12 -9.75 42.00 -26.89
C PHE A 12 -8.46 41.63 -27.64
N CYS A 13 -8.24 40.33 -27.86
CA CYS A 13 -7.23 39.83 -28.79
C CYS A 13 -7.78 39.91 -30.22
N SER A 14 -7.04 40.55 -31.13
CA SER A 14 -7.42 40.67 -32.54
C SER A 14 -7.20 39.35 -33.27
N LEU A 15 -8.25 38.88 -33.94
CA LEU A 15 -8.34 37.66 -34.74
C LEU A 15 -7.23 37.54 -35.81
N GLY A 16 -6.20 36.75 -35.52
CA GLY A 16 -5.65 35.77 -36.45
C GLY A 16 -6.06 34.39 -35.92
N GLN A 17 -6.44 33.45 -36.79
CA GLN A 17 -6.93 32.13 -36.37
C GLN A 17 -5.91 31.43 -35.46
N VAL A 18 -6.22 31.33 -34.17
CA VAL A 18 -5.51 30.44 -33.25
C VAL A 18 -6.38 29.18 -33.13
N PHE A 19 -5.84 28.05 -33.57
CA PHE A 19 -6.50 26.75 -33.47
C PHE A 19 -6.10 26.13 -32.14
N ALA A 20 -6.88 26.38 -31.10
CA ALA A 20 -6.71 25.76 -29.79
C ALA A 20 -6.95 24.25 -29.87
N HIS A 21 -5.92 23.44 -29.60
CA HIS A 21 -6.06 22.02 -29.30
C HIS A 21 -5.65 21.76 -27.84
N SER A 22 -6.25 20.73 -27.23
CA SER A 22 -5.99 20.33 -25.85
C SER A 22 -4.53 19.93 -25.62
N VAL A 23 -3.97 20.23 -24.46
CA VAL A 23 -2.71 19.62 -23.99
C VAL A 23 -3.07 18.48 -23.07
N GLN A 24 -2.74 17.25 -23.48
CA GLN A 24 -2.85 16.08 -22.61
C GLN A 24 -1.54 15.90 -21.84
N VAL A 25 -1.68 15.53 -20.57
CA VAL A 25 -0.56 15.21 -19.69
C VAL A 25 -0.77 13.81 -19.17
N GLN A 26 0.26 12.98 -19.25
CA GLN A 26 0.32 11.69 -18.57
C GLN A 26 1.62 11.66 -17.76
N TRP A 27 1.64 10.94 -16.66
CA TRP A 27 2.89 10.68 -15.95
C TRP A 27 2.92 9.25 -15.42
N CYS A 28 4.14 8.76 -15.23
CA CYS A 28 4.43 7.52 -14.54
C CYS A 28 5.53 7.74 -13.53
N VAL A 29 5.31 7.19 -12.34
CA VAL A 29 6.37 6.92 -11.39
C VAL A 29 6.70 5.43 -11.41
N SER A 30 7.99 5.13 -11.55
CA SER A 30 8.52 3.81 -11.27
C SER A 30 8.91 3.73 -9.80
N CYS A 31 9.17 2.49 -9.38
CA CYS A 31 9.75 2.21 -8.10
C CYS A 31 11.21 2.68 -7.96
N GLU A 32 11.98 2.81 -9.05
CA GLU A 32 13.39 3.26 -9.02
C GLU A 32 13.58 4.76 -8.72
N GLY A 33 12.49 5.46 -8.37
CA GLY A 33 12.50 6.91 -8.29
C GLY A 33 12.44 7.56 -9.67
N ASP A 34 12.14 6.79 -10.72
CA ASP A 34 12.07 7.36 -12.06
C ASP A 34 10.68 7.95 -12.31
N LEU A 35 10.65 9.18 -12.78
CA LEU A 35 9.44 9.87 -13.21
C LEU A 35 9.54 10.09 -14.71
N ARG A 36 8.58 9.54 -15.45
CA ARG A 36 8.33 9.93 -16.84
C ARG A 36 7.10 10.81 -16.89
N ILE A 37 7.24 11.99 -17.47
CA ILE A 37 6.12 12.89 -17.78
C ILE A 37 5.97 12.92 -19.29
N TRP A 38 4.79 12.56 -19.78
CA TRP A 38 4.40 12.72 -21.18
C TRP A 38 3.52 13.94 -21.34
N LEU A 39 3.77 14.67 -22.41
CA LEU A 39 3.03 15.86 -22.78
C LEU A 39 2.73 15.77 -24.25
N GLU A 40 1.48 16.00 -24.60
CA GLU A 40 1.07 16.08 -25.98
C GLU A 40 1.41 17.47 -26.53
N HIS A 41 2.04 17.51 -27.71
CA HIS A 41 2.38 18.75 -28.38
C HIS A 41 2.61 18.56 -29.88
N TRP A 42 1.80 19.20 -30.73
CA TRP A 42 2.25 19.66 -32.05
C TRP A 42 1.32 20.65 -32.77
N HIS A 43 1.88 21.75 -33.30
CA HIS A 43 1.33 22.47 -34.45
C HIS A 43 2.22 22.20 -35.68
N GLY A 44 1.64 21.93 -36.86
CA GLY A 44 2.35 21.65 -38.12
C GLY A 44 3.36 22.71 -38.63
N THR A 45 3.64 23.75 -37.86
CA THR A 45 4.58 24.85 -38.12
C THR A 45 5.80 24.88 -37.19
N GLU A 46 5.88 24.00 -36.19
CA GLU A 46 7.01 23.93 -35.25
C GLU A 46 8.13 23.03 -35.80
N ASP A 47 9.39 23.21 -35.34
CA ASP A 47 10.52 22.32 -35.71
C ASP A 47 10.89 21.50 -34.47
N PRO A 48 10.75 20.17 -34.50
CA PRO A 48 10.86 19.33 -33.30
C PRO A 48 12.27 19.34 -32.71
N ASN A 49 13.27 19.81 -33.47
CA ASN A 49 14.65 19.90 -33.01
C ASN A 49 14.98 21.24 -32.32
N THR A 50 14.09 22.23 -32.41
CA THR A 50 14.31 23.58 -31.87
C THR A 50 13.24 24.02 -30.88
N THR A 51 12.14 23.28 -30.84
CA THR A 51 11.09 23.41 -29.85
C THR A 51 11.59 22.99 -28.47
N THR A 52 11.39 23.83 -27.47
CA THR A 52 11.81 23.65 -26.09
C THR A 52 10.63 23.87 -25.16
N MET A 53 10.61 23.13 -24.05
CA MET A 53 9.63 23.33 -22.99
C MET A 53 10.33 23.39 -21.63
N THR A 54 9.71 24.09 -20.69
CA THR A 54 10.20 24.24 -19.33
C THR A 54 9.27 23.54 -18.36
N ILE A 55 9.83 22.56 -17.64
CA ILE A 55 9.18 21.86 -16.52
C ILE A 55 9.92 22.24 -15.25
N SER A 56 9.16 22.55 -14.21
CA SER A 56 9.68 22.57 -12.85
C SER A 56 9.27 21.29 -12.13
N VAL A 57 10.21 20.62 -11.48
CA VAL A 57 9.94 19.52 -10.56
C VAL A 57 10.28 19.99 -9.16
N THR A 58 9.32 19.86 -8.24
CA THR A 58 9.48 20.17 -6.83
C THR A 58 9.58 18.88 -6.04
N ILE A 59 10.65 18.76 -5.26
CA ILE A 59 10.95 17.60 -4.42
C ILE A 59 11.12 18.12 -3.00
N ASP A 60 10.25 17.70 -2.07
CA ASP A 60 10.31 18.14 -0.67
C ASP A 60 10.41 19.67 -0.51
N GLY A 61 9.63 20.40 -1.33
CA GLY A 61 9.62 21.87 -1.34
C GLY A 61 10.80 22.53 -2.07
N VAL A 62 11.76 21.76 -2.61
CA VAL A 62 12.86 22.27 -3.43
C VAL A 62 12.51 22.15 -4.91
N THR A 63 12.37 23.28 -5.59
CA THR A 63 12.04 23.31 -7.03
C THR A 63 13.30 23.38 -7.89
N THR A 64 13.39 22.48 -8.86
CA THR A 64 14.37 22.52 -9.95
C THR A 64 13.66 22.74 -11.27
N THR A 65 14.23 23.59 -12.13
CA THR A 65 13.65 23.93 -13.43
C THR A 65 14.55 23.42 -14.54
N ILE A 66 13.98 22.66 -15.46
CA ILE A 66 14.67 22.16 -16.65
C ILE A 66 14.01 22.77 -17.88
N THR A 67 14.81 23.44 -18.70
CA THR A 67 14.44 23.82 -20.06
C THR A 67 15.29 22.98 -21.00
N SER A 68 14.67 22.04 -21.72
CA SER A 68 15.36 21.21 -22.68
C SER A 68 14.55 21.04 -23.96
N VAL A 69 15.23 20.61 -25.02
CA VAL A 69 14.55 19.92 -26.13
C VAL A 69 13.98 18.63 -25.52
N PRO A 70 12.71 18.29 -25.76
CA PRO A 70 12.16 17.05 -25.22
C PRO A 70 12.97 15.83 -25.68
N GLY A 71 13.01 14.76 -24.89
CA GLY A 71 13.93 13.60 -25.03
C GLY A 71 13.79 12.75 -26.31
N GLY A 72 13.04 13.23 -27.29
CA GLY A 72 12.64 12.52 -28.51
C GLY A 72 11.13 12.38 -28.54
N GLY A 73 10.47 13.11 -29.43
CA GLY A 73 9.05 12.92 -29.71
C GLY A 73 8.87 11.82 -30.76
N VAL A 74 7.87 10.96 -30.58
CA VAL A 74 7.43 10.06 -31.64
C VAL A 74 6.07 10.55 -32.12
N ILE A 75 5.96 10.78 -33.42
CA ILE A 75 4.67 11.07 -34.07
C ILE A 75 3.81 9.80 -33.99
N ASP A 76 2.57 9.93 -33.54
CA ASP A 76 1.55 8.87 -33.51
C ASP A 76 1.86 7.63 -32.64
N VAL A 77 2.80 7.71 -31.69
CA VAL A 77 3.11 6.58 -30.78
C VAL A 77 3.15 7.07 -29.34
N ILE A 78 2.31 6.48 -28.49
CA ILE A 78 2.47 6.58 -27.03
C ILE A 78 3.76 5.82 -26.70
N PRO A 79 4.82 6.49 -26.18
CA PRO A 79 6.04 5.81 -25.82
C PRO A 79 5.76 4.72 -24.78
N GLU A 80 6.47 3.60 -24.84
CA GLU A 80 6.34 2.55 -23.82
C GLU A 80 6.54 3.14 -22.41
N ASN A 81 5.75 2.64 -21.46
CA ASN A 81 5.95 2.96 -20.05
C ASN A 81 7.37 2.57 -19.63
N LEU A 82 7.92 3.25 -18.62
CA LEU A 82 9.13 2.74 -17.96
C LEU A 82 8.85 1.34 -17.42
N THR A 83 9.87 0.48 -17.38
CA THR A 83 9.73 -0.84 -16.76
C THR A 83 9.41 -0.66 -15.27
N GLY A 84 8.44 -1.41 -14.73
CA GLY A 84 8.00 -1.28 -13.33
C GLY A 84 7.03 -0.13 -13.06
N CYS A 85 6.50 0.52 -14.10
CA CYS A 85 5.44 1.53 -13.99
C CYS A 85 4.08 0.92 -13.64
N THR A 86 3.46 1.37 -12.55
CA THR A 86 2.00 1.25 -12.34
C THR A 86 1.38 2.64 -12.40
N THR A 87 0.55 2.93 -13.40
CA THR A 87 -0.10 4.25 -13.53
C THR A 87 -1.61 4.19 -13.59
N PRO A 88 -2.32 5.05 -12.83
CA PRO A 88 -3.59 5.57 -13.28
C PRO A 88 -3.33 6.57 -14.41
N LEU A 89 -3.85 6.27 -15.61
CA LEU A 89 -3.97 7.24 -16.69
C LEU A 89 -4.88 8.39 -16.21
N THR A 90 -4.28 9.53 -15.89
CA THR A 90 -5.05 10.72 -15.49
C THR A 90 -5.12 11.64 -16.70
N TYR A 91 -6.30 11.73 -17.32
CA TYR A 91 -6.56 12.62 -18.44
C TYR A 91 -6.95 13.99 -17.90
N GLU A 92 -5.98 14.89 -17.73
CA GLU A 92 -6.26 16.26 -17.36
C GLU A 92 -6.40 17.10 -18.64
N ILE A 93 -7.66 17.45 -18.94
CA ILE A 93 -8.10 18.55 -19.81
C ILE A 93 -8.15 18.24 -21.31
N GLY A 94 -9.37 17.93 -21.78
CA GLY A 94 -9.81 18.27 -23.14
C GLY A 94 -10.65 19.56 -23.06
N CYS A 95 -10.43 20.52 -23.97
CA CYS A 95 -11.38 21.62 -24.13
C CYS A 95 -12.78 21.04 -24.46
N PRO A 96 -13.88 21.53 -23.86
CA PRO A 96 -15.20 21.01 -24.16
C PRO A 96 -15.55 21.23 -25.64
N GLY A 97 -15.61 20.15 -26.43
CA GLY A 97 -16.23 20.16 -27.76
C GLY A 97 -15.32 19.94 -28.97
N GLU A 98 -14.01 19.71 -28.80
CA GLU A 98 -13.09 19.35 -29.90
C GLU A 98 -12.48 17.98 -29.58
N GLU A 99 -12.63 16.99 -30.47
CA GLU A 99 -11.88 15.73 -30.37
C GLU A 99 -10.42 16.00 -30.71
N ASN A 100 -9.51 15.60 -29.83
CA ASN A 100 -8.10 15.69 -30.14
C ASN A 100 -7.75 14.63 -31.20
N MET A 101 -7.33 15.09 -32.38
CA MET A 101 -6.99 14.24 -33.51
C MET A 101 -5.49 14.13 -33.79
N TYR A 102 -4.67 14.76 -32.95
CA TYR A 102 -3.20 14.67 -32.99
C TYR A 102 -2.72 13.81 -31.81
N ASN A 103 -1.66 13.03 -32.02
CA ASN A 103 -1.14 12.07 -31.02
C ASN A 103 0.38 12.18 -30.93
N ASP A 104 0.88 13.41 -30.91
CA ASP A 104 2.30 13.74 -30.92
C ASP A 104 2.78 13.95 -29.48
N TRP A 105 3.46 12.93 -28.93
CA TRP A 105 3.91 12.93 -27.54
C TRP A 105 5.37 13.29 -27.43
N VAL A 106 5.67 14.12 -26.45
CA VAL A 106 7.01 14.35 -25.94
C VAL A 106 7.11 13.87 -24.50
N TYR A 107 8.29 13.44 -24.06
CA TYR A 107 8.49 12.97 -22.69
C TYR A 107 9.73 13.56 -22.01
N TYR A 108 9.70 13.53 -20.68
CA TYR A 108 10.77 13.94 -19.78
C TYR A 108 11.00 12.84 -18.77
N ASP A 109 12.24 12.36 -18.70
CA ASP A 109 12.68 11.38 -17.72
C ASP A 109 13.47 12.06 -16.62
N PHE A 110 13.07 11.81 -15.38
CA PHE A 110 13.82 12.08 -14.18
C PHE A 110 14.16 10.74 -13.57
N THR A 111 15.40 10.55 -13.13
CA THR A 111 15.84 9.27 -12.55
C THR A 111 16.33 9.48 -11.12
N GLY A 112 16.12 8.47 -10.27
CA GLY A 112 16.59 8.48 -8.87
C GLY A 112 15.97 9.54 -7.96
N LEU A 113 14.69 9.86 -8.14
CA LEU A 113 13.93 10.72 -7.22
C LEU A 113 13.69 10.02 -5.87
N PRO A 114 13.68 10.77 -4.75
CA PRO A 114 13.43 10.21 -3.42
C PRO A 114 11.99 9.68 -3.26
N VAL A 115 11.86 8.57 -2.51
CA VAL A 115 10.57 7.95 -2.11
C VAL A 115 9.98 8.62 -0.86
N ASN A 116 8.67 8.45 -0.61
CA ASN A 116 7.97 8.98 0.58
C ASN A 116 8.06 10.50 0.82
N VAL A 117 8.50 11.27 -0.18
CA VAL A 117 8.46 12.74 -0.11
C VAL A 117 7.40 13.28 -1.07
N PRO A 118 6.74 14.39 -0.71
CA PRO A 118 5.85 15.08 -1.64
C PRO A 118 6.61 15.49 -2.90
N LEU A 119 6.08 15.07 -4.05
CA LEU A 119 6.59 15.44 -5.36
C LEU A 119 5.51 16.19 -6.10
N SER A 120 5.92 17.22 -6.85
CA SER A 120 5.04 17.83 -7.83
C SER A 120 5.82 18.24 -9.06
N PHE A 121 5.13 18.31 -10.19
CA PHE A 121 5.68 18.98 -11.35
C PHE A 121 4.73 20.07 -11.82
N THR A 122 5.33 21.14 -12.33
CA THR A 122 4.64 22.30 -12.87
C THR A 122 5.12 22.52 -14.29
N ILE A 123 4.18 22.57 -15.22
CA ILE A 123 4.45 22.98 -16.59
C ILE A 123 4.43 24.52 -16.60
N ILE A 124 5.51 25.17 -17.05
CA ILE A 124 5.70 26.62 -16.92
C ILE A 124 5.52 27.36 -18.24
N SER A 125 6.38 27.09 -19.23
CA SER A 125 6.38 27.75 -20.56
C SER A 125 7.47 27.18 -21.46
N GLY A 126 7.41 27.45 -22.76
CA GLY A 126 8.46 27.14 -23.73
C GLY A 126 8.56 28.22 -24.80
N ASN A 127 9.43 28.02 -25.80
CA ASN A 127 9.34 28.78 -27.07
C ASN A 127 8.24 28.22 -28.01
N THR A 128 7.63 27.11 -27.60
CA THR A 128 6.36 26.56 -28.09
C THR A 128 5.23 27.57 -27.95
N VAL A 129 4.38 27.68 -28.97
CA VAL A 129 3.24 28.63 -28.99
C VAL A 129 2.07 28.07 -28.17
N PHE A 130 2.22 27.88 -26.86
CA PHE A 130 1.07 27.62 -25.99
C PHE A 130 0.45 28.90 -25.42
N THR A 131 1.15 30.02 -25.54
CA THR A 131 0.82 31.27 -24.83
C THR A 131 -0.29 32.09 -25.48
N GLU A 132 -0.76 31.71 -26.67
CA GLU A 132 -1.75 32.50 -27.43
C GLU A 132 -3.13 31.85 -27.53
N ASP A 133 -3.29 30.60 -27.08
CA ASP A 133 -4.59 29.93 -27.10
C ASP A 133 -5.42 30.21 -25.84
N CYS A 134 -6.46 31.02 -26.03
CA CYS A 134 -7.69 31.12 -25.23
C CYS A 134 -7.60 30.88 -23.71
N GLY A 135 -6.73 31.60 -23.02
CA GLY A 135 -6.82 31.79 -21.55
C GLY A 135 -5.66 31.23 -20.72
N GLY A 136 -4.63 30.66 -21.35
CA GLY A 136 -3.40 30.26 -20.69
C GLY A 136 -3.57 29.02 -19.80
N MET A 137 -3.18 27.85 -20.31
CA MET A 137 -3.11 26.58 -19.55
C MET A 137 -2.01 26.56 -18.48
N TYR A 138 -1.44 27.71 -18.13
CA TYR A 138 -0.20 27.81 -17.38
C TYR A 138 -0.37 28.64 -16.11
N PRO A 139 0.10 28.15 -14.94
CA PRO A 139 0.75 26.85 -14.72
C PRO A 139 -0.24 25.70 -14.40
N LEU A 140 -0.05 24.52 -15.00
CA LEU A 140 -0.65 23.25 -14.53
C LEU A 140 0.31 22.60 -13.54
N THR A 141 -0.17 22.33 -12.32
CA THR A 141 0.61 21.62 -11.28
C THR A 141 -0.06 20.30 -10.97
N VAL A 142 0.77 19.28 -10.92
CA VAL A 142 0.39 17.91 -10.60
C VAL A 142 1.13 17.52 -9.32
N ASP A 143 0.38 17.09 -8.33
CA ASP A 143 0.92 16.58 -7.07
C ASP A 143 0.80 15.06 -7.02
N PHE A 144 1.87 14.39 -6.56
CA PHE A 144 1.91 12.95 -6.38
C PHE A 144 2.93 12.56 -5.30
N THR A 145 2.96 11.28 -4.94
CA THR A 145 3.96 10.68 -4.06
C THR A 145 4.41 9.38 -4.69
N ILE A 146 5.71 9.05 -4.58
CA ILE A 146 6.19 7.71 -4.95
C ILE A 146 5.88 6.80 -3.76
N PRO A 147 5.05 5.75 -3.94
CA PRO A 147 4.65 4.88 -2.85
C PRO A 147 5.84 4.07 -2.34
N PHE A 148 6.00 4.02 -1.02
CA PHE A 148 6.89 3.08 -0.35
C PHE A 148 6.07 1.88 0.11
N ILE A 149 6.51 0.68 -0.26
CA ILE A 149 5.90 -0.55 0.25
C ILE A 149 6.62 -0.89 1.55
N SER A 150 5.92 -0.72 2.67
CA SER A 150 6.28 -1.28 3.98
C SER A 150 5.24 -2.32 4.38
N PHE A 151 5.70 -3.43 4.95
CA PHE A 151 4.84 -4.41 5.57
C PHE A 151 4.99 -4.31 7.08
N ASP A 152 3.87 -4.38 7.79
CA ASP A 152 3.87 -4.52 9.25
C ASP A 152 4.22 -5.97 9.63
N ASP A 153 4.81 -6.13 10.82
CA ASP A 153 5.02 -7.45 11.41
C ASP A 153 3.68 -8.19 11.55
N GLN A 154 3.70 -9.50 11.34
CA GLN A 154 2.50 -10.33 11.41
C GLN A 154 2.58 -11.29 12.59
N ASP A 155 1.53 -11.23 13.41
CA ASP A 155 1.29 -12.08 14.55
C ASP A 155 0.32 -13.20 14.14
N ILE A 156 0.78 -14.45 14.12
CA ILE A 156 0.04 -15.59 13.57
C ILE A 156 -0.27 -16.61 14.65
N CYS A 157 -1.57 -16.86 14.83
CA CYS A 157 -2.06 -17.89 15.73
C CYS A 157 -1.91 -19.31 15.13
N PRO A 158 -1.79 -20.34 15.98
CA PRO A 158 -1.63 -21.71 15.55
C PRO A 158 -2.72 -22.17 14.57
N GLY A 159 -2.33 -22.60 13.37
CA GLY A 159 -3.25 -23.11 12.35
C GLY A 159 -3.92 -22.05 11.48
N GLU A 160 -3.69 -20.76 11.74
CA GLU A 160 -4.13 -19.67 10.88
C GLU A 160 -3.26 -19.55 9.62
N LEU A 161 -3.84 -19.01 8.56
CA LEU A 161 -3.14 -18.67 7.33
C LEU A 161 -2.60 -17.25 7.39
N THR A 162 -1.40 -17.01 6.86
CA THR A 162 -0.95 -15.64 6.56
C THR A 162 -1.82 -15.05 5.46
N ALA A 163 -1.92 -13.71 5.41
CA ALA A 163 -2.38 -13.04 4.20
C ALA A 163 -1.32 -13.16 3.08
N ASP A 164 -1.73 -12.98 1.83
CA ASP A 164 -0.79 -12.80 0.73
C ASP A 164 0.01 -11.51 0.96
N VAL A 165 1.34 -11.58 0.82
CA VAL A 165 2.20 -10.38 0.81
C VAL A 165 2.46 -10.01 -0.64
N ILE A 166 1.65 -9.09 -1.15
CA ILE A 166 1.69 -8.66 -2.55
C ILE A 166 2.90 -7.75 -2.77
N MET A 167 3.86 -8.24 -3.55
CA MET A 167 5.05 -7.52 -4.00
C MET A 167 5.07 -7.46 -5.53
N ASP A 168 5.82 -6.51 -6.10
CA ASP A 168 6.11 -6.49 -7.53
C ASP A 168 6.77 -7.81 -7.98
N ASP A 169 6.46 -8.29 -9.18
CA ASP A 169 6.92 -9.58 -9.72
C ASP A 169 8.46 -9.68 -9.77
N ALA A 170 9.15 -8.54 -9.88
CA ALA A 170 10.60 -8.46 -9.88
C ALA A 170 11.23 -8.37 -8.47
N ALA A 171 10.44 -8.15 -7.42
CA ALA A 171 10.93 -8.09 -6.05
C ALA A 171 11.58 -9.43 -5.67
N THR A 172 12.69 -9.38 -4.94
CA THR A 172 13.33 -10.54 -4.34
C THR A 172 13.13 -10.51 -2.84
N TRP A 173 13.05 -11.67 -2.21
CA TRP A 173 12.97 -11.75 -0.76
C TRP A 173 13.71 -12.97 -0.23
N THR A 174 14.17 -12.86 1.01
CA THR A 174 14.81 -13.93 1.78
C THR A 174 14.09 -14.12 3.11
N ASN A 175 14.08 -15.36 3.59
CA ASN A 175 13.52 -15.79 4.86
C ASN A 175 14.63 -16.47 5.66
N ASP A 176 14.92 -15.95 6.85
CA ASP A 176 15.95 -16.48 7.72
C ASP A 176 15.57 -17.79 8.43
N ASN A 177 14.29 -18.15 8.43
CA ASN A 177 13.76 -19.34 9.06
C ASN A 177 12.82 -20.13 8.12
N PRO A 178 13.39 -20.94 7.21
CA PRO A 178 12.58 -21.76 6.29
C PRO A 178 11.80 -22.89 6.97
N SER A 179 12.07 -23.17 8.25
CA SER A 179 11.41 -24.25 8.99
C SER A 179 9.92 -23.96 9.23
N ILE A 180 9.51 -22.69 9.12
CA ILE A 180 8.10 -22.29 9.23
C ILE A 180 7.25 -22.75 8.05
N GLY A 181 7.84 -23.32 6.99
CA GLY A 181 7.11 -23.78 5.81
C GLY A 181 7.09 -22.78 4.64
N LEU A 182 7.72 -21.61 4.80
CA LEU A 182 8.04 -20.69 3.71
C LEU A 182 9.45 -20.98 3.18
N ALA A 183 9.65 -20.90 1.87
CA ALA A 183 10.97 -21.09 1.26
C ALA A 183 12.00 -20.09 1.81
N ALA A 184 13.30 -20.41 1.73
CA ALA A 184 14.39 -19.53 2.20
C ALA A 184 14.53 -18.24 1.39
N SER A 185 14.01 -18.23 0.16
CA SER A 185 14.03 -17.07 -0.72
C SER A 185 13.02 -17.25 -1.85
N GLY A 186 12.61 -16.16 -2.48
CA GLY A 186 11.78 -16.18 -3.67
C GLY A 186 11.76 -14.84 -4.39
N THR A 187 10.87 -14.75 -5.38
CA THR A 187 10.61 -13.53 -6.14
C THR A 187 9.12 -13.26 -6.20
N GLY A 188 8.72 -12.00 -6.29
CA GLY A 188 7.33 -11.59 -6.38
C GLY A 188 6.56 -11.82 -5.08
N THR A 189 5.24 -11.98 -5.25
CA THR A 189 4.29 -12.18 -4.15
C THR A 189 4.64 -13.40 -3.28
N ILE A 190 4.59 -13.24 -1.96
CA ILE A 190 4.58 -14.36 -1.01
C ILE A 190 3.14 -14.84 -0.85
N PRO A 191 2.80 -16.07 -1.29
CA PRO A 191 1.45 -16.58 -1.16
C PRO A 191 1.10 -16.89 0.30
N SER A 192 -0.18 -16.81 0.62
CA SER A 192 -0.77 -17.27 1.87
C SER A 192 -0.35 -18.70 2.16
N PHE A 193 0.13 -18.93 3.37
CA PHE A 193 0.54 -20.25 3.85
C PHE A 193 0.22 -20.41 5.35
N ALA A 194 0.19 -21.65 5.81
CA ALA A 194 0.04 -21.98 7.24
C ALA A 194 1.44 -22.17 7.84
N PRO A 195 1.98 -21.20 8.59
CA PRO A 195 3.30 -21.35 9.18
C PRO A 195 3.29 -22.41 10.29
N THR A 196 4.37 -23.17 10.38
CA THR A 196 4.53 -24.20 11.41
C THR A 196 5.44 -23.69 12.54
N PRO A 197 4.95 -23.62 13.80
CA PRO A 197 5.81 -23.25 14.91
C PRO A 197 6.89 -24.33 15.15
N SER A 198 8.11 -23.88 15.45
CA SER A 198 9.26 -24.73 15.76
C SER A 198 9.34 -25.11 17.26
N SER A 199 8.58 -24.42 18.10
CA SER A 199 8.51 -24.62 19.55
C SER A 199 7.05 -24.67 20.01
N THR A 200 6.79 -25.40 21.10
CA THR A 200 5.47 -25.44 21.76
C THR A 200 5.37 -24.48 22.94
N THR A 201 6.46 -23.77 23.26
CA THR A 201 6.55 -22.86 24.41
C THR A 201 7.07 -21.47 24.04
N ASP A 202 7.83 -21.36 22.95
CA ASP A 202 8.43 -20.11 22.51
C ASP A 202 7.83 -19.65 21.19
N ILE A 203 7.75 -18.33 20.99
CA ILE A 203 7.38 -17.74 19.70
C ILE A 203 8.43 -18.15 18.67
N THR A 204 7.97 -18.70 17.55
CA THR A 204 8.83 -18.94 16.40
C THR A 204 8.83 -17.69 15.54
N THR A 205 10.00 -17.09 15.32
CA THR A 205 10.14 -15.89 14.50
C THR A 205 10.77 -16.22 13.15
N ALA A 206 10.39 -15.46 12.13
CA ALA A 206 11.08 -15.42 10.84
C ALA A 206 11.13 -13.97 10.35
N THR A 207 12.32 -13.48 10.05
CA THR A 207 12.50 -12.17 9.44
C THR A 207 12.51 -12.34 7.93
N ILE A 208 11.55 -11.69 7.28
CA ILE A 208 11.50 -11.60 5.82
C ILE A 208 12.19 -10.30 5.43
N THR A 209 13.33 -10.42 4.77
CA THR A 209 13.98 -9.27 4.12
C THR A 209 13.57 -9.27 2.66
N TYR A 210 13.10 -8.14 2.17
CA TYR A 210 12.75 -7.98 0.76
C TYR A 210 13.53 -6.82 0.17
N GLU A 211 13.89 -6.99 -1.09
CA GLU A 211 14.53 -5.99 -1.91
C GLU A 211 13.76 -5.93 -3.23
N ASN A 212 13.23 -4.76 -3.52
CA ASN A 212 12.73 -4.43 -4.85
C ASN A 212 13.47 -3.20 -5.35
N ASN A 213 13.13 -2.75 -6.55
CA ASN A 213 13.84 -1.63 -7.15
C ASN A 213 13.58 -0.28 -6.44
N CYS A 214 12.63 -0.20 -5.48
CA CYS A 214 12.24 1.00 -4.70
C CYS A 214 12.75 1.01 -3.25
N SER A 215 12.91 -0.14 -2.62
CA SER A 215 13.20 -0.26 -1.20
C SER A 215 13.79 -1.62 -0.84
N GLU A 216 14.67 -1.57 0.15
CA GLU A 216 14.96 -2.70 1.02
C GLU A 216 14.15 -2.51 2.31
N GLY A 217 13.58 -3.60 2.80
CA GLY A 217 12.84 -3.59 4.04
C GLY A 217 12.82 -4.97 4.67
N SER A 218 12.29 -5.01 5.88
CA SER A 218 12.00 -6.27 6.55
C SER A 218 10.74 -6.16 7.38
N PHE A 219 10.09 -7.30 7.56
CA PHE A 219 9.03 -7.51 8.53
C PHE A 219 9.21 -8.89 9.17
N ASP A 220 8.74 -9.02 10.40
CA ASP A 220 8.79 -10.27 11.15
C ASP A 220 7.46 -11.01 11.05
N LEU A 221 7.56 -12.34 10.95
CA LEU A 221 6.47 -13.27 11.19
C LEU A 221 6.64 -13.87 12.59
N ASN A 222 5.73 -13.58 13.49
CA ASN A 222 5.69 -14.10 14.86
C ASN A 222 4.63 -15.19 14.95
N ILE A 223 5.08 -16.44 15.05
CA ILE A 223 4.19 -17.60 15.06
C ILE A 223 4.07 -18.11 16.49
N PHE A 224 2.88 -17.92 17.07
CA PHE A 224 2.61 -18.29 18.45
C PHE A 224 2.43 -19.80 18.60
N PRO A 225 2.89 -20.39 19.72
CA PRO A 225 2.70 -21.80 19.97
C PRO A 225 1.24 -22.11 20.33
N SER A 226 0.84 -23.37 20.17
CA SER A 226 -0.52 -23.81 20.50
C SER A 226 -0.85 -23.67 21.97
N LEU A 227 -2.08 -23.21 22.24
CA LEU A 227 -2.72 -23.34 23.55
C LEU A 227 -3.04 -24.83 23.79
N SER A 228 -2.77 -25.29 25.01
CA SER A 228 -3.15 -26.62 25.48
C SER A 228 -3.76 -26.52 26.87
N PHE A 229 -4.89 -27.16 27.10
CA PHE A 229 -5.56 -27.15 28.39
C PHE A 229 -6.04 -28.54 28.78
N THR A 230 -6.07 -28.76 30.09
CA THR A 230 -6.70 -29.93 30.72
C THR A 230 -7.75 -29.43 31.70
N ALA A 231 -8.93 -30.05 31.67
CA ALA A 231 -10.02 -29.76 32.59
C ALA A 231 -10.33 -31.00 33.43
N GLU A 232 -10.28 -30.86 34.74
CA GLU A 232 -10.65 -31.89 35.70
C GLU A 232 -11.91 -31.48 36.44
N SER A 233 -12.95 -32.30 36.37
CA SER A 233 -14.15 -32.07 37.17
C SER A 233 -13.97 -32.57 38.60
N THR A 234 -14.70 -31.99 39.55
CA THR A 234 -14.86 -32.54 40.91
C THR A 234 -15.16 -34.04 40.92
N ASP A 235 -14.58 -34.77 41.87
CA ASP A 235 -14.78 -36.21 42.02
C ASP A 235 -15.39 -36.56 43.39
N TYR A 236 -16.70 -36.77 43.40
CA TYR A 236 -17.44 -37.34 44.52
C TYR A 236 -17.63 -38.85 44.33
N ASN A 237 -16.62 -39.65 44.69
CA ASN A 237 -16.66 -41.12 44.60
C ASN A 237 -17.00 -41.66 43.20
N GLY A 238 -16.47 -41.05 42.14
CA GLY A 238 -16.70 -41.38 40.73
C GLY A 238 -17.82 -40.58 40.07
N TYR A 239 -18.36 -39.55 40.72
CA TYR A 239 -19.41 -38.68 40.20
C TYR A 239 -19.00 -37.21 40.26
N ASN A 240 -19.47 -36.40 39.30
CA ASN A 240 -19.12 -34.98 39.23
C ASN A 240 -19.77 -34.12 40.33
N ILE A 241 -20.86 -34.59 40.94
CA ILE A 241 -21.65 -33.88 41.95
C ILE A 241 -22.06 -34.84 43.08
N SER A 242 -22.34 -34.34 44.28
CA SER A 242 -22.61 -35.23 45.44
C SER A 242 -23.93 -35.98 45.37
N CYS A 243 -24.92 -35.41 44.67
CA CYS A 243 -26.26 -35.96 44.53
C CYS A 243 -26.94 -35.45 43.25
N ASN A 244 -27.99 -36.14 42.78
CA ASN A 244 -28.75 -35.71 41.61
C ASN A 244 -29.34 -34.31 41.81
N GLY A 245 -28.93 -33.37 40.95
CA GLY A 245 -29.38 -31.98 40.98
C GLY A 245 -28.67 -31.10 42.01
N ALA A 246 -27.60 -31.58 42.63
CA ALA A 246 -26.74 -30.74 43.48
C ALA A 246 -25.96 -29.71 42.62
N ASN A 247 -25.64 -28.58 43.24
CA ASN A 247 -24.83 -27.50 42.66
C ASN A 247 -23.49 -27.40 43.40
N ASP A 248 -22.79 -28.53 43.51
CA ASP A 248 -21.51 -28.66 44.19
C ASP A 248 -20.43 -29.26 43.28
N GLY A 249 -20.67 -29.22 41.97
CA GLY A 249 -19.67 -29.54 40.97
C GLY A 249 -18.66 -28.39 40.81
N GLY A 250 -17.50 -28.72 40.28
CA GLY A 250 -16.47 -27.76 39.89
C GLY A 250 -15.66 -28.28 38.71
N ILE A 251 -14.95 -27.37 38.06
CA ILE A 251 -14.00 -27.62 36.98
C ILE A 251 -12.70 -26.89 37.35
N ASP A 252 -11.64 -27.67 37.54
CA ASP A 252 -10.26 -27.21 37.69
C ASP A 252 -9.62 -27.18 36.29
N LEU A 253 -9.25 -26.00 35.83
CA LEU A 253 -8.70 -25.78 34.50
C LEU A 253 -7.21 -25.47 34.62
N THR A 254 -6.38 -26.28 33.96
CA THR A 254 -4.96 -25.96 33.79
C THR A 254 -4.70 -25.60 32.34
N VAL A 255 -4.29 -24.35 32.10
CA VAL A 255 -3.89 -23.86 30.77
C VAL A 255 -2.36 -23.77 30.66
N THR A 256 -1.84 -24.16 29.51
CA THR A 256 -0.42 -24.11 29.18
C THR A 256 -0.22 -23.71 27.70
N GLY A 257 0.93 -23.15 27.37
CA GLY A 257 1.23 -22.70 26.00
C GLY A 257 0.58 -21.35 25.66
N GLY A 258 0.42 -21.06 24.36
CA GLY A 258 0.02 -19.74 23.88
C GLY A 258 1.10 -18.68 24.12
N GLY A 259 0.71 -17.49 24.55
CA GLY A 259 1.62 -16.38 24.82
C GLY A 259 2.68 -16.62 25.90
N VAL A 260 3.76 -15.84 25.84
CA VAL A 260 4.98 -16.01 26.66
C VAL A 260 4.80 -15.54 28.11
N SER A 261 3.78 -14.72 28.38
CA SER A 261 3.50 -14.19 29.72
C SER A 261 2.54 -15.06 30.53
N GLY A 262 1.85 -15.99 29.89
CA GLY A 262 0.87 -16.88 30.54
C GLY A 262 -0.37 -16.14 31.04
N LEU A 263 -0.76 -15.05 30.37
CA LEU A 263 -1.95 -14.27 30.72
C LEU A 263 -3.12 -14.73 29.85
N TYR A 264 -4.12 -15.32 30.49
CA TYR A 264 -5.29 -15.85 29.80
C TYR A 264 -6.57 -15.14 30.21
N THR A 265 -7.51 -15.09 29.27
CA THR A 265 -8.90 -14.71 29.51
C THR A 265 -9.79 -15.91 29.23
N TYR A 266 -10.85 -16.04 30.04
CA TYR A 266 -11.75 -17.18 30.02
C TYR A 266 -13.16 -16.70 29.70
N GLU A 267 -13.82 -17.36 28.75
CA GLU A 267 -15.23 -17.15 28.48
C GLU A 267 -15.95 -18.50 28.54
N TRP A 268 -16.62 -18.75 29.66
CA TRP A 268 -17.40 -19.97 29.86
C TRP A 268 -18.80 -19.84 29.26
N SER A 269 -19.39 -20.98 28.88
CA SER A 269 -20.75 -21.05 28.34
C SER A 269 -21.85 -20.57 29.29
N ASP A 270 -21.55 -20.50 30.59
CA ASP A 270 -22.45 -19.95 31.62
C ASP A 270 -22.23 -18.45 31.88
N GLY A 271 -21.28 -17.82 31.17
CA GLY A 271 -20.91 -16.42 31.28
C GLY A 271 -19.85 -16.12 32.34
N SER A 272 -19.29 -17.13 33.01
CA SER A 272 -18.17 -16.95 33.94
C SER A 272 -16.88 -16.58 33.21
N THR A 273 -15.99 -15.88 33.92
CA THR A 273 -14.67 -15.46 33.43
C THR A 273 -13.52 -15.90 34.34
N SER A 274 -13.80 -16.72 35.35
CA SER A 274 -12.78 -17.35 36.19
C SER A 274 -12.07 -18.49 35.44
N GLU A 275 -10.81 -18.75 35.79
CA GLU A 275 -10.07 -19.94 35.33
C GLU A 275 -10.78 -21.22 35.82
N ASP A 276 -10.96 -21.32 37.14
CA ASP A 276 -11.68 -22.42 37.77
C ASP A 276 -13.14 -22.06 38.03
N LEU A 277 -14.02 -23.06 37.92
CA LEU A 277 -15.43 -22.96 38.25
C LEU A 277 -15.78 -23.84 39.45
N ASP A 278 -16.65 -23.32 40.31
CA ASP A 278 -17.20 -24.04 41.47
C ASP A 278 -18.71 -23.79 41.58
N GLY A 279 -19.41 -24.66 42.31
CA GLY A 279 -20.84 -24.52 42.55
C GLY A 279 -21.71 -24.84 41.33
N LEU A 280 -21.17 -25.65 40.41
CA LEU A 280 -21.81 -26.03 39.15
C LEU A 280 -22.89 -27.09 39.38
N GLY A 281 -23.99 -26.92 38.66
CA GLY A 281 -25.02 -27.94 38.53
C GLY A 281 -24.69 -28.96 37.42
N PRO A 282 -25.51 -30.00 37.24
CA PRO A 282 -25.34 -30.92 36.13
C PRO A 282 -25.53 -30.20 34.79
N GLY A 283 -24.55 -30.31 33.91
CA GLY A 283 -24.59 -29.66 32.61
C GLY A 283 -23.32 -29.91 31.78
N PHE A 284 -23.32 -29.38 30.56
CA PHE A 284 -22.13 -29.27 29.74
C PHE A 284 -21.62 -27.84 29.83
N TYR A 285 -20.32 -27.71 30.08
CA TYR A 285 -19.63 -26.43 30.17
C TYR A 285 -18.53 -26.43 29.11
N SER A 286 -18.47 -25.37 28.31
CA SER A 286 -17.37 -25.11 27.38
C SER A 286 -16.71 -23.79 27.73
N VAL A 287 -15.40 -23.72 27.56
CA VAL A 287 -14.62 -22.50 27.75
C VAL A 287 -13.94 -22.15 26.43
N LEU A 288 -13.97 -20.87 26.08
CA LEU A 288 -13.06 -20.28 25.11
C LEU A 288 -11.93 -19.64 25.90
N VAL A 289 -10.69 -20.08 25.65
CA VAL A 289 -9.50 -19.51 26.30
C VAL A 289 -8.76 -18.67 25.29
N THR A 290 -8.50 -17.41 25.63
CA THR A 290 -7.75 -16.48 24.78
C THR A 290 -6.51 -15.97 25.50
N ASP A 291 -5.36 -16.06 24.86
CA ASP A 291 -4.09 -15.54 25.40
C ASP A 291 -3.90 -14.04 25.14
N GLU A 292 -2.79 -13.47 25.63
CA GLU A 292 -2.47 -12.06 25.46
C GLU A 292 -2.22 -11.62 24.00
N ASN A 293 -1.99 -12.57 23.09
CA ASN A 293 -1.77 -12.31 21.66
C ASN A 293 -3.05 -12.47 20.84
N ALA A 294 -4.19 -12.57 21.52
CA ALA A 294 -5.51 -12.79 20.93
C ALA A 294 -5.65 -14.13 20.18
N CYS A 295 -4.81 -15.12 20.49
CA CYS A 295 -5.01 -16.48 20.02
C CYS A 295 -6.00 -17.21 20.93
N SER A 296 -7.02 -17.82 20.34
CA SER A 296 -8.07 -18.51 21.08
C SER A 296 -8.13 -20.01 20.77
N SER A 297 -8.51 -20.83 21.74
CA SER A 297 -8.78 -22.26 21.60
C SER A 297 -10.01 -22.73 22.37
#